data_AF-A0A7S1L3N4-F1
#
_entry.id   AF-A0A7S1L3N4-F1
#
_cell.length_a   1.000
_cell.length_b   1.000
_cell.length_c   1.000
_cell.angle_alpha   90.00
_cell.angle_beta   90.00
_cell.angle_gamma   90.00
#
_symmetry.space_group_name_H-M   'P 1'
#
loop_
_entity.id
_entity.type
_entity.pdbx_description
1 polymer ?
#
loop_
_entity_poly.entity_id
_entity_poly.type
_entity_poly.pdbx_seq_one_letter_code
_entity_poly.pdbx_strand_id
1 'polypeptide(L)'
;TVSVLYWRFSFETCFCCFRLDCTSVDTLQARTMIRRTTVFFALLPVQPAMAVPRAQRQEEAMKAVKQLYGSRWLVGASTEYMKFGQPQSHFVPFFLARGSVDAIYTATVTYRETRYDNKGNPSSTTTHRSVPATKIFTRFFDHNTQIYAGYRRDPKHVRALQGEHLPSVAKPLEEVDVAAADDMNAVEMSLSTLESELDDLLTEHMTALAKKQVRKYHASADSVRIHWEYFKIRTEAVTPVFVPAWIVPIDYGDDQYKAVVCGLRGNVSAPRLYNPEAVARIAAGATFVTALALARMGAVTVFGATFPLATAASALASYYGGFWAAQRIPAWRVSYRRRQQEQRMKANLGDDNASSTGKQKKSKTDSAEWKRAQHADDKNDAPNPHPNPQDPKGYYKALGVSRFASTNEIKAAFRKRAMKLHPDVVGRSAAKASTDGVDMATLNAAYQVLRRPAKRFKYDSGETDL
;
A
#
# COMPACT_ATOMS: atom_id res chain seq x y z
N THR A 1 53.37 -38.17 15.67
CA THR A 1 54.13 -37.00 15.18
C THR A 1 53.29 -36.29 14.13
N VAL A 2 53.20 -34.97 14.28
CA VAL A 2 52.23 -34.04 13.66
C VAL A 2 52.41 -33.87 12.14
N SER A 3 51.31 -33.68 11.39
CA SER A 3 51.16 -32.82 10.18
C SER A 3 49.69 -32.91 9.69
N VAL A 4 48.79 -32.00 10.06
CA VAL A 4 48.40 -30.72 9.42
C VAL A 4 47.72 -30.85 8.03
N LEU A 5 46.42 -30.51 8.05
CA LEU A 5 45.48 -29.97 7.03
C LEU A 5 45.87 -29.91 5.54
N TYR A 6 44.94 -30.32 4.65
CA TYR A 6 44.08 -29.38 3.89
C TYR A 6 42.93 -30.09 3.12
N TRP A 7 41.70 -29.59 3.31
CA TRP A 7 40.54 -29.47 2.41
C TRP A 7 40.17 -30.58 1.40
N ARG A 8 38.93 -31.09 1.51
CA ARG A 8 37.94 -31.05 0.40
C ARG A 8 36.51 -31.30 0.86
N PHE A 9 35.62 -30.39 0.45
CA PHE A 9 34.17 -30.52 0.47
C PHE A 9 33.71 -31.80 -0.26
N SER A 10 32.73 -32.52 0.30
CA SER A 10 31.75 -33.25 -0.50
C SER A 10 30.42 -33.38 0.25
N PHE A 11 29.38 -32.99 -0.46
CA PHE A 11 27.97 -33.24 -0.19
C PHE A 11 27.73 -34.73 -0.02
N GLU A 12 27.07 -35.15 1.06
CA GLU A 12 26.25 -36.36 1.05
C GLU A 12 24.92 -36.13 1.75
N THR A 13 23.88 -36.36 0.95
CA THR A 13 22.48 -36.56 1.31
C THR A 13 22.33 -37.65 2.36
N CYS A 14 21.52 -37.40 3.41
CA CYS A 14 20.97 -38.48 4.22
C CYS A 14 19.47 -38.26 4.44
N PHE A 15 18.69 -39.00 3.66
CA PHE A 15 17.29 -39.30 3.90
C PHE A 15 17.22 -40.22 5.13
N CYS A 16 16.50 -39.82 6.18
CA CYS A 16 16.14 -40.74 7.26
C CYS A 16 14.62 -40.74 7.44
N CYS A 17 14.03 -41.90 7.18
CA CYS A 17 12.65 -42.24 7.47
C CYS A 17 12.42 -42.24 8.99
N PHE A 18 11.32 -41.65 9.44
CA PHE A 18 10.73 -42.04 10.73
C PHE A 18 9.26 -42.40 10.52
N ARG A 19 8.96 -43.65 10.86
CA ARG A 19 7.65 -44.29 10.89
C ARG A 19 7.25 -44.34 12.37
N LEU A 20 6.14 -43.71 12.75
CA LEU A 20 5.44 -44.02 13.99
C LEU A 20 3.95 -43.76 13.82
N ASP A 21 3.18 -44.76 14.24
CA ASP A 21 1.76 -44.97 14.04
C ASP A 21 0.86 -44.09 14.94
N CYS A 22 -0.39 -43.95 14.44
CA CYS A 22 -1.62 -43.36 14.94
C CYS A 22 -1.82 -43.06 16.44
N THR A 23 -2.47 -41.93 16.76
CA THR A 23 -3.85 -41.86 17.29
C THR A 23 -4.39 -40.41 17.37
N SER A 24 -5.72 -40.27 17.22
CA SER A 24 -6.61 -39.10 17.39
C SER A 24 -6.54 -37.92 16.39
N VAL A 25 -7.34 -38.05 15.33
CA VAL A 25 -8.39 -37.15 14.80
C VAL A 25 -8.31 -35.63 15.14
N ASP A 26 -8.45 -34.80 14.10
CA ASP A 26 -8.72 -33.33 14.06
C ASP A 26 -7.60 -32.32 13.73
N THR A 27 -6.77 -32.58 12.71
CA THR A 27 -5.92 -31.52 12.09
C THR A 27 -5.84 -31.58 10.55
N LEU A 28 -6.97 -31.77 9.85
CA LEU A 28 -6.99 -32.00 8.40
C LEU A 28 -7.35 -30.78 7.52
N GLN A 29 -7.42 -29.56 8.06
CA GLN A 29 -7.58 -28.33 7.26
C GLN A 29 -6.33 -27.43 7.15
N ALA A 30 -5.26 -27.68 7.91
CA ALA A 30 -4.06 -26.82 7.89
C ALA A 30 -2.85 -27.40 7.14
N ARG A 31 -2.91 -28.66 6.67
CA ARG A 31 -1.74 -29.40 6.16
C ARG A 31 -1.64 -29.56 4.63
N THR A 32 -2.58 -29.02 3.85
CA THR A 32 -2.64 -29.22 2.39
C THR A 32 -2.03 -28.11 1.53
N MET A 33 -1.32 -27.12 2.10
CA MET A 33 -0.74 -26.01 1.30
C MET A 33 0.79 -25.91 1.22
N ILE A 34 1.59 -26.79 1.85
CA ILE A 34 3.06 -26.56 1.96
C ILE A 34 3.94 -27.66 1.32
N ARG A 35 3.42 -28.50 0.41
CA ARG A 35 4.30 -29.42 -0.34
C ARG A 35 3.95 -29.54 -1.82
N ARG A 36 4.60 -28.72 -2.64
CA ARG A 36 5.24 -29.07 -3.92
C ARG A 36 5.47 -27.81 -4.76
N THR A 37 6.68 -27.28 -4.75
CA THR A 37 7.25 -26.53 -5.90
C THR A 37 8.73 -26.32 -5.64
N THR A 38 9.52 -27.36 -5.88
CA THR A 38 10.95 -27.21 -6.11
C THR A 38 11.12 -27.10 -7.62
N VAL A 39 11.11 -25.87 -8.13
CA VAL A 39 11.48 -25.57 -9.52
C VAL A 39 12.49 -24.43 -9.45
N PHE A 40 13.72 -24.75 -9.87
CA PHE A 40 14.83 -23.83 -10.02
C PHE A 40 14.46 -22.71 -10.99
N PHE A 41 14.22 -21.52 -10.44
CA PHE A 41 14.40 -20.21 -11.08
C PHE A 41 14.98 -19.30 -10.00
N ALA A 42 15.60 -18.17 -10.37
CA ALA A 42 16.21 -17.22 -9.42
C ALA A 42 15.14 -16.59 -8.51
N LEU A 43 14.64 -17.39 -7.58
CA LEU A 43 13.58 -17.09 -6.63
C LEU A 43 14.24 -16.36 -5.48
N LEU A 44 13.72 -15.18 -5.14
CA LEU A 44 13.89 -14.59 -3.81
C LEU A 44 13.86 -15.73 -2.78
N PRO A 45 14.92 -15.96 -1.99
CA PRO A 45 14.91 -17.06 -1.03
C PRO A 45 13.96 -16.65 0.09
N VAL A 46 12.71 -17.12 -0.03
CA VAL A 46 11.67 -16.91 0.95
C VAL A 46 12.02 -17.77 2.17
N GLN A 47 12.25 -17.11 3.29
CA GLN A 47 12.55 -17.74 4.57
C GLN A 47 11.27 -18.34 5.17
N PRO A 48 11.38 -19.31 6.11
CA PRO A 48 10.21 -19.85 6.80
C PRO A 48 9.41 -18.75 7.50
N ALA A 49 8.11 -18.95 7.58
CA ALA A 49 7.21 -17.99 8.22
C ALA A 49 7.50 -17.86 9.71
N MET A 50 7.52 -16.62 10.18
CA MET A 50 7.66 -16.30 11.60
C MET A 50 6.37 -15.67 12.12
N ALA A 51 6.12 -15.79 13.41
CA ALA A 51 5.04 -15.10 14.10
C ALA A 51 5.58 -14.38 15.34
N VAL A 52 4.96 -13.25 15.65
CA VAL A 52 5.26 -12.51 16.86
C VAL A 52 4.34 -13.00 17.97
N PRO A 53 4.87 -13.41 19.13
CA PRO A 53 4.03 -13.82 20.25
C PRO A 53 3.18 -12.65 20.74
N ARG A 54 1.93 -12.95 21.10
CA ARG A 54 1.02 -11.95 21.66
C ARG A 54 1.40 -11.65 23.11
N ALA A 55 1.64 -10.39 23.42
CA ALA A 55 1.94 -9.93 24.77
C ALA A 55 0.71 -9.33 25.47
N GLN A 56 -0.13 -8.61 24.72
CA GLN A 56 -1.26 -7.89 25.29
C GLN A 56 -2.55 -8.71 25.38
N ARG A 57 -3.25 -8.54 26.52
CA ARG A 57 -4.60 -9.06 26.73
C ARG A 57 -5.66 -8.21 26.03
N GLN A 58 -6.84 -8.79 25.84
CA GLN A 58 -7.99 -8.14 25.19
C GLN A 58 -8.42 -6.85 25.92
N GLU A 59 -8.41 -6.85 27.25
CA GLU A 59 -8.80 -5.70 28.07
C GLU A 59 -7.84 -4.51 27.92
N GLU A 60 -6.54 -4.79 27.81
CA GLU A 60 -5.51 -3.77 27.60
C GLU A 60 -5.66 -3.10 26.23
N ALA A 61 -5.99 -3.89 25.21
CA ALA A 61 -6.27 -3.37 23.88
C ALA A 61 -7.50 -2.44 23.88
N MET A 62 -8.58 -2.83 24.58
CA MET A 62 -9.75 -1.97 24.76
C MET A 62 -9.42 -0.69 25.51
N LYS A 63 -8.61 -0.78 26.56
CA LYS A 63 -8.14 0.39 27.32
C LYS A 63 -7.35 1.34 26.44
N ALA A 64 -6.44 0.83 25.60
CA ALA A 64 -5.65 1.64 24.67
C ALA A 64 -6.52 2.39 23.66
N VAL A 65 -7.55 1.73 23.11
CA VAL A 65 -8.50 2.37 22.18
C VAL A 65 -9.32 3.46 22.89
N LYS A 66 -9.85 3.16 24.08
CA LYS A 66 -10.59 4.15 24.88
C LYS A 66 -9.71 5.35 25.24
N GLN A 67 -8.44 5.13 25.57
CA GLN A 67 -7.49 6.19 25.87
C GLN A 67 -7.21 7.08 24.64
N LEU A 68 -7.07 6.50 23.45
CA LEU A 68 -6.85 7.26 22.21
C LEU A 68 -7.99 8.26 21.92
N TYR A 69 -9.23 7.86 22.16
CA TYR A 69 -10.41 8.71 21.97
C TYR A 69 -10.76 9.57 23.20
N GLY A 70 -10.35 9.17 24.40
CA GLY A 70 -10.55 9.96 25.62
C GLY A 70 -9.56 11.13 25.78
N SER A 71 -8.35 11.04 25.20
CA SER A 71 -7.26 12.00 25.47
C SER A 71 -7.23 13.24 24.57
N ARG A 72 -8.17 13.40 23.62
CA ARG A 72 -8.09 14.44 22.58
C ARG A 72 -9.33 15.33 22.62
N TRP A 73 -9.22 16.49 23.27
CA TRP A 73 -10.32 17.46 23.46
C TRP A 73 -11.08 17.87 22.17
N LEU A 74 -10.42 17.77 21.01
CA LEU A 74 -10.96 18.13 19.68
C LEU A 74 -11.13 16.96 18.70
N VAL A 75 -10.38 15.87 18.88
CA VAL A 75 -10.20 14.78 17.87
C VAL A 75 -10.49 13.41 18.46
N GLY A 76 -10.91 13.36 19.71
CA GLY A 76 -11.38 12.16 20.37
C GLY A 76 -12.85 12.35 20.63
N ALA A 77 -13.72 11.59 19.96
CA ALA A 77 -15.13 11.67 20.31
C ALA A 77 -15.31 11.24 21.76
N SER A 78 -16.17 11.95 22.50
CA SER A 78 -16.57 11.49 23.83
C SER A 78 -17.02 10.04 23.71
N THR A 79 -16.52 9.18 24.61
CA THR A 79 -16.88 7.76 24.65
C THR A 79 -18.39 7.55 24.79
N GLU A 80 -19.14 8.58 25.17
CA GLU A 80 -20.62 8.59 25.26
C GLU A 80 -21.30 8.43 23.90
N TYR A 81 -20.67 8.87 22.80
CA TYR A 81 -21.22 8.74 21.43
C TYR A 81 -20.63 7.56 20.66
N MET A 82 -19.88 6.69 21.34
CA MET A 82 -19.22 5.54 20.74
C MET A 82 -19.63 4.27 21.46
N LYS A 83 -20.05 3.26 20.70
CA LYS A 83 -20.19 1.91 21.24
C LYS A 83 -19.03 1.07 20.72
N PHE A 84 -18.28 0.49 21.65
CA PHE A 84 -17.19 -0.43 21.30
C PHE A 84 -17.75 -1.85 21.31
N GLY A 85 -17.62 -2.57 20.19
CA GLY A 85 -17.92 -3.99 20.16
C GLY A 85 -16.76 -4.83 20.71
N GLN A 86 -16.93 -6.15 20.70
CA GLN A 86 -15.93 -7.07 21.23
C GLN A 86 -14.66 -7.09 20.34
N PRO A 87 -13.46 -6.95 20.94
CA PRO A 87 -12.21 -7.08 20.19
C PRO A 87 -12.03 -8.48 19.62
N GLN A 88 -11.69 -8.56 18.35
CA GLN A 88 -11.35 -9.80 17.67
C GLN A 88 -9.84 -9.96 17.57
N SER A 89 -9.38 -11.19 17.73
CA SER A 89 -7.99 -11.62 17.73
C SER A 89 -7.56 -11.99 16.30
N HIS A 90 -6.65 -11.22 15.71
CA HIS A 90 -6.19 -11.45 14.33
C HIS A 90 -4.67 -11.54 14.25
N PHE A 91 -4.17 -12.30 13.26
CA PHE A 91 -2.78 -12.17 12.80
C PHE A 91 -2.74 -11.48 11.44
N VAL A 92 -1.90 -10.45 11.33
CA VAL A 92 -1.76 -9.62 10.15
C VAL A 92 -0.41 -9.89 9.49
N PRO A 93 -0.37 -10.28 8.20
CA PRO A 93 0.85 -10.68 7.52
C PRO A 93 1.65 -9.48 7.02
N PHE A 94 2.96 -9.56 7.16
CA PHE A 94 3.95 -8.63 6.62
C PHE A 94 5.08 -9.40 5.95
N PHE A 95 5.77 -8.75 5.03
CA PHE A 95 7.07 -9.19 4.55
C PHE A 95 8.17 -8.31 5.13
N LEU A 96 9.19 -8.98 5.64
CA LEU A 96 10.48 -8.37 5.99
C LEU A 96 11.46 -8.72 4.88
N ALA A 97 12.23 -7.73 4.43
CA ALA A 97 13.19 -7.94 3.34
C ALA A 97 14.58 -7.51 3.75
N ARG A 98 15.58 -8.31 3.40
CA ARG A 98 16.99 -7.98 3.59
C ARG A 98 17.70 -7.97 2.25
N GLY A 99 18.66 -7.06 2.11
CA GLY A 99 19.46 -7.00 0.90
C GLY A 99 20.37 -5.78 0.84
N SER A 100 20.72 -5.41 -0.39
CA SER A 100 21.54 -4.24 -0.68
C SER A 100 20.99 -3.45 -1.85
N VAL A 101 21.26 -2.15 -1.83
CA VAL A 101 20.99 -1.24 -2.93
C VAL A 101 22.33 -0.71 -3.41
N ASP A 102 22.59 -0.87 -4.71
CA ASP A 102 23.68 -0.21 -5.42
C ASP A 102 23.09 0.83 -6.35
N ALA A 103 23.40 2.11 -6.13
CA ALA A 103 22.80 3.20 -6.86
C ALA A 103 23.82 4.29 -7.21
N ILE A 104 23.60 4.95 -8.34
CA ILE A 104 24.34 6.12 -8.80
C ILE A 104 23.33 7.23 -9.06
N TYR A 105 23.57 8.39 -8.47
CA TYR A 105 22.70 9.54 -8.63
C TYR A 105 23.46 10.80 -9.00
N THR A 106 22.82 11.66 -9.78
CA THR A 106 23.18 13.07 -9.92
C THR A 106 22.16 13.92 -9.15
N ALA A 107 22.54 15.15 -8.81
CA ALA A 107 21.63 16.05 -8.12
C ALA A 107 21.63 17.45 -8.71
N THR A 108 20.44 18.05 -8.78
CA THR A 108 20.28 19.47 -9.10
C THR A 108 19.96 20.21 -7.80
N VAL A 109 20.87 21.09 -7.39
CA VAL A 109 20.75 21.93 -6.20
C VAL A 109 20.33 23.32 -6.63
N THR A 110 19.29 23.86 -5.99
CA THR A 110 18.76 25.19 -6.31
C THR A 110 18.93 26.11 -5.11
N TYR A 111 19.48 27.29 -5.35
CA TYR A 111 19.60 28.39 -4.39
C TYR A 111 18.74 29.56 -4.86
N ARG A 112 18.00 30.16 -3.94
CA ARG A 112 17.19 31.34 -4.15
C ARG A 112 17.72 32.45 -3.25
N GLU A 113 18.23 33.48 -3.88
CA GLU A 113 18.69 34.69 -3.19
C GLU A 113 17.65 35.77 -3.40
N THR A 114 17.12 36.35 -2.32
CA THR A 114 16.21 37.50 -2.39
C THR A 114 16.98 38.76 -2.00
N ARG A 115 17.10 39.71 -2.94
CA ARG A 115 17.70 41.02 -2.72
C ARG A 115 16.63 42.09 -2.71
N TYR A 116 16.73 43.04 -1.79
CA TYR A 116 15.83 44.18 -1.73
C TYR A 116 16.48 45.37 -2.43
N ASP A 117 15.72 46.06 -3.29
CA ASP A 117 16.17 47.33 -3.85
C ASP A 117 16.12 48.45 -2.79
N ASN A 118 16.66 49.62 -3.11
CA ASN A 118 16.65 50.79 -2.21
C ASN A 118 15.23 51.31 -1.90
N LYS A 119 14.19 50.79 -2.58
CA LYS A 119 12.77 51.12 -2.37
C LYS A 119 12.04 50.02 -1.57
N GLY A 120 12.75 48.99 -1.12
CA GLY A 120 12.18 47.88 -0.35
C GLY A 120 11.47 46.80 -1.19
N ASN A 121 11.59 46.83 -2.51
CA ASN A 121 11.00 45.80 -3.37
C ASN A 121 11.91 44.56 -3.43
N PRO A 122 11.38 43.35 -3.22
CA PRO A 122 12.15 42.12 -3.33
C PRO A 122 12.39 41.73 -4.80
N SER A 123 13.62 41.36 -5.12
CA SER A 123 14.03 40.72 -6.36
C SER A 123 14.65 39.37 -6.04
N SER A 124 14.17 38.29 -6.65
CA SER A 124 14.68 36.94 -6.38
C SER A 124 15.49 36.41 -7.54
N THR A 125 16.75 36.05 -7.31
CA THR A 125 17.60 35.34 -8.27
C THR A 125 17.68 33.87 -7.89
N THR A 126 17.45 32.99 -8.86
CA THR A 126 17.55 31.54 -8.65
C THR A 126 18.77 31.02 -9.41
N THR A 127 19.66 30.30 -8.71
CA THR A 127 20.83 29.64 -9.31
C THR A 127 20.74 28.13 -9.13
N HIS A 128 21.18 27.39 -10.14
CA HIS A 128 21.21 25.94 -10.13
C HIS A 128 22.65 25.44 -10.18
N ARG A 129 22.99 24.46 -9.34
CA ARG A 129 24.28 23.75 -9.36
C ARG A 129 24.02 22.27 -9.56
N SER A 130 24.70 21.67 -10.53
CA SER A 130 24.70 20.22 -10.72
C SER A 130 25.76 19.58 -9.83
N VAL A 131 25.40 18.50 -9.16
CA VAL A 131 26.31 17.64 -8.41
C VAL A 131 26.64 16.44 -9.30
N PRO A 132 27.93 16.11 -9.48
CA PRO A 132 28.35 15.02 -10.34
C PRO A 132 27.83 13.66 -9.82
N ALA A 133 27.84 12.68 -10.70
CA ALA A 133 27.39 11.33 -10.41
C ALA A 133 28.09 10.78 -9.17
N THR A 134 27.31 10.47 -8.14
CA THR A 134 27.78 10.00 -6.84
C THR A 134 27.21 8.61 -6.60
N LYS A 135 28.11 7.67 -6.27
CA LYS A 135 27.73 6.30 -5.95
C LYS A 135 27.32 6.19 -4.49
N ILE A 136 26.20 5.52 -4.22
CA ILE A 136 25.77 5.10 -2.89
C ILE A 136 25.55 3.60 -2.90
N PHE A 137 26.18 2.93 -1.94
CA PHE A 137 25.90 1.54 -1.61
C PHE A 137 25.41 1.46 -0.16
N THR A 138 24.24 0.88 0.04
CA THR A 138 23.63 0.73 1.36
C THR A 138 23.01 -0.66 1.48
N ARG A 139 23.11 -1.27 2.67
CA ARG A 139 22.37 -2.49 3.01
C ARG A 139 21.10 -2.14 3.76
N PHE A 140 20.02 -2.85 3.44
CA PHE A 140 18.77 -2.79 4.18
C PHE A 140 18.53 -4.13 4.87
N PHE A 141 17.88 -4.05 6.02
CA PHE A 141 17.66 -5.18 6.92
C PHE A 141 16.19 -5.22 7.33
N ASP A 142 15.79 -6.38 7.86
CA ASP A 142 14.43 -6.73 8.25
C ASP A 142 13.76 -5.71 9.19
N HIS A 143 14.53 -4.98 10.01
CA HIS A 143 13.98 -3.99 10.94
C HIS A 143 13.45 -2.72 10.23
N ASN A 144 13.97 -2.41 9.04
CA ASN A 144 13.63 -1.20 8.28
C ASN A 144 12.67 -1.46 7.10
N THR A 145 12.37 -2.72 6.81
CA THR A 145 11.56 -3.13 5.67
C THR A 145 10.35 -3.91 6.18
N GLN A 146 9.20 -3.24 6.25
CA GLN A 146 7.96 -3.85 6.73
C GLN A 146 6.83 -3.58 5.78
N ILE A 147 6.64 -4.50 4.83
CA ILE A 147 5.66 -4.35 3.76
C ILE A 147 4.42 -5.15 4.15
N TYR A 148 3.27 -4.49 4.18
CA TYR A 148 2.01 -5.17 4.50
C TYR A 148 1.63 -6.14 3.37
N ALA A 149 1.38 -7.41 3.73
CA ALA A 149 1.23 -8.49 2.76
C ALA A 149 -0.22 -8.93 2.51
N GLY A 150 -1.19 -8.03 2.77
CA GLY A 150 -2.61 -8.30 2.57
C GLY A 150 -3.34 -7.17 1.85
N TYR A 151 -4.55 -7.44 1.35
CA TYR A 151 -5.39 -6.43 0.69
C TYR A 151 -6.65 -6.07 1.47
N ARG A 152 -6.92 -6.80 2.56
CA ARG A 152 -8.16 -6.66 3.34
C ARG A 152 -8.27 -5.36 4.16
N ARG A 153 -7.15 -4.68 4.41
CA ARG A 153 -7.07 -3.52 5.33
C ARG A 153 -6.35 -2.35 4.65
N ASP A 154 -6.74 -1.13 5.01
CA ASP A 154 -6.04 0.09 4.58
C ASP A 154 -4.63 0.10 5.19
N PRO A 155 -3.55 0.25 4.38
CA PRO A 155 -2.18 0.31 4.87
C PRO A 155 -1.97 1.33 6.00
N LYS A 156 -2.71 2.45 5.99
CA LYS A 156 -2.62 3.46 7.06
C LYS A 156 -3.04 2.92 8.42
N HIS A 157 -4.03 2.03 8.45
CA HIS A 157 -4.50 1.44 9.69
C HIS A 157 -3.56 0.36 10.22
N VAL A 158 -2.80 -0.25 9.32
CA VAL A 158 -1.86 -1.32 9.63
C VAL A 158 -0.50 -0.77 10.13
N ARG A 159 -0.20 0.51 9.91
CA ARG A 159 1.02 1.17 10.41
C ARG A 159 1.25 1.06 11.91
N ALA A 160 0.21 0.96 12.74
CA ALA A 160 0.40 0.76 14.18
C ALA A 160 1.04 -0.58 14.54
N LEU A 161 0.97 -1.56 13.64
CA LEU A 161 1.59 -2.87 13.81
C LEU A 161 3.06 -2.86 13.40
N GLN A 162 3.51 -1.85 12.66
CA GLN A 162 4.90 -1.73 12.23
C GLN A 162 5.81 -1.29 13.39
N GLY A 163 7.04 -1.80 13.41
CA GLY A 163 8.06 -1.36 14.36
C GLY A 163 9.38 -2.11 14.23
N GLU A 164 10.49 -1.40 14.40
CA GLU A 164 11.86 -1.89 14.16
C GLU A 164 12.26 -3.14 14.97
N HIS A 165 11.62 -3.35 16.11
CA HIS A 165 11.86 -4.46 17.03
C HIS A 165 11.21 -5.80 16.61
N LEU A 166 10.30 -5.82 15.62
CA LEU A 166 9.59 -7.05 15.24
C LEU A 166 10.51 -8.23 14.88
N PRO A 167 11.60 -8.06 14.09
CA PRO A 167 12.48 -9.17 13.74
C PRO A 167 13.16 -9.81 14.96
N SER A 168 13.41 -9.03 16.02
CA SER A 168 14.05 -9.53 17.25
C SER A 168 13.14 -10.33 18.16
N VAL A 169 11.82 -10.12 18.05
CA VAL A 169 10.79 -10.76 18.89
C VAL A 169 10.08 -11.91 18.15
N ALA A 170 10.16 -11.92 16.82
CA ALA A 170 9.56 -12.95 15.99
C ALA A 170 10.18 -14.33 16.25
N LYS A 171 9.33 -15.35 16.34
CA LYS A 171 9.68 -16.76 16.52
C LYS A 171 9.19 -17.59 15.33
N PRO A 172 9.72 -18.80 15.08
CA PRO A 172 9.12 -19.72 14.12
C PRO A 172 7.63 -19.89 14.38
N LEU A 173 6.83 -19.92 13.32
CA LEU A 173 5.36 -19.98 13.42
C LEU A 173 4.85 -21.13 14.30
N GLU A 174 5.57 -22.25 14.33
CA GLU A 174 5.24 -23.46 15.09
C GLU A 174 5.34 -23.27 16.62
N GLU A 175 6.15 -22.31 17.07
CA GLU A 175 6.35 -22.03 18.50
C GLU A 175 5.31 -21.07 19.08
N VAL A 176 4.50 -20.43 18.23
CA VAL A 176 3.52 -19.43 18.64
C VAL A 176 2.12 -20.04 18.59
N ASP A 177 1.38 -19.90 19.68
CA ASP A 177 -0.03 -20.29 19.72
C ASP A 177 -0.87 -19.34 18.84
N VAL A 178 -0.97 -19.72 17.57
CA VAL A 178 -1.81 -19.05 16.57
C VAL A 178 -3.24 -19.59 16.57
N ALA A 179 -3.50 -20.73 17.22
CA ALA A 179 -4.83 -21.35 17.26
C ALA A 179 -5.80 -20.55 18.14
N ALA A 180 -5.28 -19.82 19.13
CA ALA A 180 -6.04 -18.86 19.94
C ALA A 180 -6.43 -17.56 19.18
N ALA A 181 -6.22 -17.48 17.86
CA ALA A 181 -6.67 -16.36 17.05
C ALA A 181 -7.95 -16.69 16.26
N ASP A 182 -8.86 -15.70 16.18
CA ASP A 182 -10.12 -15.84 15.46
C ASP A 182 -9.88 -15.98 13.95
N ASP A 183 -8.82 -15.35 13.43
CA ASP A 183 -8.46 -15.36 12.01
C ASP A 183 -6.97 -15.09 11.80
N MET A 184 -6.30 -15.97 11.05
CA MET A 184 -4.96 -15.75 10.53
C MET A 184 -5.10 -15.32 9.07
N ASN A 185 -4.91 -14.04 8.80
CA ASN A 185 -5.05 -13.56 7.42
C ASN A 185 -3.93 -14.17 6.57
N ALA A 186 -4.33 -14.86 5.50
CA ALA A 186 -3.37 -15.41 4.55
C ALA A 186 -2.49 -14.30 3.95
N VAL A 187 -1.27 -14.66 3.57
CA VAL A 187 -0.44 -13.82 2.71
C VAL A 187 -1.13 -13.75 1.35
N GLU A 188 -1.79 -12.63 1.06
CA GLU A 188 -2.57 -12.48 -0.15
C GLU A 188 -1.77 -11.82 -1.28
N MET A 189 -0.69 -11.11 -0.95
CA MET A 189 0.10 -10.32 -1.89
C MET A 189 1.00 -11.18 -2.79
N SER A 190 1.05 -10.86 -4.10
CA SER A 190 1.98 -11.52 -5.02
C SER A 190 3.42 -11.06 -4.81
N LEU A 191 4.38 -11.88 -5.25
CA LEU A 191 5.81 -11.54 -5.23
C LEU A 191 6.13 -10.33 -6.12
N SER A 192 5.46 -10.19 -7.27
CA SER A 192 5.66 -9.01 -8.14
C SER A 192 5.17 -7.71 -7.50
N THR A 193 4.06 -7.75 -6.75
CA THR A 193 3.61 -6.57 -6.01
C THR A 193 4.53 -6.28 -4.83
N LEU A 194 5.02 -7.31 -4.15
CA LEU A 194 6.04 -7.15 -3.12
C LEU A 194 7.28 -6.43 -3.65
N GLU A 195 7.81 -6.86 -4.80
CA GLU A 195 8.99 -6.24 -5.43
C GLU A 195 8.74 -4.77 -5.78
N SER A 196 7.57 -4.44 -6.34
CA SER A 196 7.19 -3.06 -6.64
C SER A 196 7.08 -2.20 -5.39
N GLU A 197 6.43 -2.69 -4.33
CA GLU A 197 6.30 -1.96 -3.05
C GLU A 197 7.66 -1.79 -2.36
N LEU A 198 8.54 -2.79 -2.48
CA LEU A 198 9.90 -2.73 -1.97
C LEU A 198 10.73 -1.70 -2.75
N ASP A 199 10.58 -1.65 -4.07
CA ASP A 199 11.24 -0.66 -4.93
C ASP A 199 10.82 0.78 -4.57
N ASP A 200 9.52 1.02 -4.38
CA ASP A 200 9.00 2.32 -3.96
C ASP A 200 9.55 2.74 -2.58
N LEU A 201 9.50 1.82 -1.60
CA LEU A 201 9.99 2.07 -0.24
C LEU A 201 11.49 2.38 -0.23
N LEU A 202 12.30 1.58 -0.93
CA LEU A 202 13.74 1.76 -0.99
C LEU A 202 14.10 3.02 -1.78
N THR A 203 13.39 3.34 -2.85
CA THR A 203 13.58 4.58 -3.62
C THR A 203 13.33 5.81 -2.75
N GLU A 204 12.27 5.82 -1.93
CA GLU A 204 12.00 6.91 -0.99
C GLU A 204 13.14 7.06 0.04
N HIS A 205 13.54 5.95 0.67
CA HIS A 205 14.59 5.94 1.67
C HIS A 205 15.95 6.39 1.10
N MET A 206 16.33 5.85 -0.06
CA MET A 206 17.57 6.20 -0.75
C MET A 206 17.56 7.65 -1.23
N THR A 207 16.41 8.17 -1.65
CA THR A 207 16.27 9.58 -2.04
C THR A 207 16.48 10.49 -0.83
N ALA A 208 15.96 10.11 0.34
CA ALA A 208 16.18 10.83 1.59
C ALA A 208 17.67 10.80 2.00
N LEU A 209 18.33 9.65 1.89
CA LEU A 209 19.76 9.50 2.18
C LEU A 209 20.63 10.34 1.22
N ALA A 210 20.37 10.27 -0.09
CA ALA A 210 21.09 11.05 -1.10
C ALA A 210 20.91 12.56 -0.87
N LYS A 211 19.67 13.01 -0.60
CA LYS A 211 19.41 14.41 -0.21
C LYS A 211 20.20 14.83 1.02
N LYS A 212 20.27 13.97 2.04
CA LYS A 212 21.04 14.24 3.27
C LYS A 212 22.53 14.37 2.98
N GLN A 213 23.09 13.50 2.13
CA GLN A 213 24.50 13.58 1.72
C GLN A 213 24.79 14.85 0.93
N VAL A 214 23.95 15.22 -0.05
CA VAL A 214 24.11 16.45 -0.83
C VAL A 214 24.02 17.68 0.07
N ARG A 215 23.05 17.71 1.01
CA ARG A 215 22.90 18.80 1.97
C ARG A 215 24.08 18.98 2.92
N LYS A 216 24.87 17.93 3.17
CA LYS A 216 26.11 18.05 3.96
C LYS A 216 27.10 19.04 3.33
N TYR A 217 27.16 19.11 2.01
CA TYR A 217 28.03 20.03 1.26
C TYR A 217 27.30 21.29 0.76
N HIS A 218 25.96 21.25 0.73
CA HIS A 218 25.10 22.34 0.25
C HIS A 218 24.04 22.71 1.30
N ALA A 219 24.49 23.18 2.47
CA ALA A 219 23.61 23.48 3.60
C ALA A 219 22.63 24.64 3.33
N SER A 220 23.03 25.62 2.51
CA SER A 220 22.23 26.80 2.15
C SER A 220 21.26 26.57 0.98
N ALA A 221 21.12 25.34 0.48
CA ALA A 221 20.27 25.05 -0.66
C ALA A 221 18.78 25.02 -0.29
N ASP A 222 17.96 25.76 -1.03
CA ASP A 222 16.49 25.75 -0.87
C ASP A 222 15.88 24.42 -1.28
N SER A 223 16.34 23.85 -2.39
CA SER A 223 15.85 22.56 -2.85
C SER A 223 16.94 21.71 -3.48
N VAL A 224 16.85 20.41 -3.23
CA VAL A 224 17.73 19.38 -3.80
C VAL A 224 16.84 18.37 -4.50
N ARG A 225 17.06 18.21 -5.81
CA ARG A 225 16.42 17.16 -6.62
C ARG A 225 17.46 16.10 -6.94
N ILE A 226 17.09 14.84 -6.75
CA ILE A 226 17.94 13.68 -7.04
C ILE A 226 17.44 13.05 -8.33
N HIS A 227 18.38 12.70 -9.21
CA HIS A 227 18.14 11.97 -10.44
C HIS A 227 18.93 10.67 -10.37
N TRP A 228 18.25 9.54 -10.43
CA TRP A 228 18.89 8.22 -10.43
C TRP A 228 19.35 7.89 -11.84
N GLU A 229 20.65 7.67 -12.04
CA GLU A 229 21.21 7.17 -13.30
C GLU A 229 21.24 5.65 -13.31
N TYR A 230 21.48 5.07 -12.13
CA TYR A 230 21.48 3.64 -11.90
C TYR A 230 20.86 3.37 -10.54
N PHE A 231 19.95 2.40 -10.49
CA PHE A 231 19.34 1.97 -9.24
C PHE A 231 19.09 0.47 -9.31
N LYS A 232 19.90 -0.32 -8.61
CA LYS A 232 19.77 -1.77 -8.57
C LYS A 232 19.61 -2.25 -7.14
N ILE A 233 18.46 -2.85 -6.89
CA ILE A 233 18.17 -3.57 -5.65
C ILE A 233 18.61 -5.02 -5.83
N ARG A 234 19.32 -5.54 -4.82
CA ARG A 234 19.64 -6.96 -4.68
C ARG A 234 19.02 -7.45 -3.39
N THR A 235 17.93 -8.17 -3.49
CA THR A 235 17.27 -8.77 -2.33
C THR A 235 17.95 -10.09 -1.99
N GLU A 236 18.44 -10.19 -0.75
CA GLU A 236 19.11 -11.38 -0.21
C GLU A 236 18.11 -12.38 0.36
N ALA A 237 17.05 -11.91 1.03
CA ALA A 237 16.05 -12.77 1.66
C ALA A 237 14.75 -12.00 1.89
N VAL A 238 13.63 -12.74 1.88
CA VAL A 238 12.31 -12.23 2.24
C VAL A 238 11.69 -13.17 3.27
N THR A 239 11.24 -12.62 4.40
CA THR A 239 10.67 -13.41 5.49
C THR A 239 9.22 -12.97 5.74
N PRO A 240 8.22 -13.86 5.57
CA PRO A 240 6.85 -13.56 5.96
C PRO A 240 6.73 -13.59 7.49
N VAL A 241 6.17 -12.53 8.06
CA VAL A 241 5.98 -12.36 9.50
C VAL A 241 4.53 -12.03 9.83
N PHE A 242 3.95 -12.80 10.74
CA PHE A 242 2.60 -12.59 11.24
C PHE A 242 2.63 -11.81 12.55
N VAL A 243 2.03 -10.62 12.54
CA VAL A 243 1.97 -9.73 13.71
C VAL A 243 0.58 -9.84 14.37
N PRO A 244 0.51 -10.09 15.69
CA PRO A 244 -0.76 -10.17 16.40
C PRO A 244 -1.39 -8.78 16.47
N ALA A 245 -2.69 -8.70 16.19
CA ALA A 245 -3.46 -7.48 16.23
C ALA A 245 -4.84 -7.73 16.84
N TRP A 246 -5.31 -6.79 17.66
CA TRP A 246 -6.70 -6.73 18.09
C TRP A 246 -7.48 -5.79 17.18
N ILE A 247 -8.61 -6.26 16.69
CA ILE A 247 -9.51 -5.47 15.84
C ILE A 247 -10.74 -5.15 16.66
N VAL A 248 -10.91 -3.87 16.97
CA VAL A 248 -12.03 -3.38 17.77
C VAL A 248 -13.02 -2.68 16.83
N PRO A 249 -14.23 -3.23 16.64
CA PRO A 249 -15.29 -2.51 15.96
C PRO A 249 -15.80 -1.36 16.83
N ILE A 250 -16.02 -0.20 16.20
CA ILE A 250 -16.46 1.03 16.85
C ILE A 250 -17.69 1.53 16.09
N ASP A 251 -18.84 1.52 16.74
CA ASP A 251 -20.05 2.13 16.23
C ASP A 251 -20.04 3.61 16.60
N TYR A 252 -20.10 4.48 15.59
CA TYR A 252 -20.11 5.93 15.76
C TYR A 252 -21.16 6.56 14.83
N GLY A 253 -22.27 7.01 15.43
CA GLY A 253 -23.47 7.38 14.67
C GLY A 253 -24.07 6.16 13.98
N ASP A 254 -24.34 6.28 12.68
CA ASP A 254 -24.90 5.20 11.85
C ASP A 254 -23.82 4.31 11.18
N ASP A 255 -22.54 4.69 11.31
CA ASP A 255 -21.43 4.03 10.62
C ASP A 255 -20.59 3.18 11.59
N GLN A 256 -20.10 2.04 11.07
CA GLN A 256 -19.16 1.17 11.78
C GLN A 256 -17.72 1.40 11.32
N TYR A 257 -16.83 1.62 12.28
CA TYR A 257 -15.40 1.81 12.08
C TYR A 257 -14.61 0.67 12.73
N LYS A 258 -13.33 0.54 12.39
CA LYS A 258 -12.43 -0.48 12.96
C LYS A 258 -11.16 0.18 13.45
N ALA A 259 -10.83 -0.04 14.72
CA ALA A 259 -9.52 0.27 15.28
C ALA A 259 -8.65 -0.99 15.26
N VAL A 260 -7.37 -0.80 14.94
CA VAL A 260 -6.34 -1.85 14.95
C VAL A 260 -5.38 -1.54 16.09
N VAL A 261 -5.23 -2.49 17.01
CA VAL A 261 -4.29 -2.40 18.13
C VAL A 261 -3.21 -3.44 17.96
N CYS A 262 -1.94 -3.05 18.09
CA CYS A 262 -0.83 -3.97 18.07
C CYS A 262 -0.84 -4.87 19.30
N GLY A 263 -0.92 -6.19 19.11
CA GLY A 263 -0.94 -7.17 20.20
C GLY A 263 0.40 -7.34 20.92
N LEU A 264 1.47 -6.68 20.45
CA LEU A 264 2.78 -6.67 21.10
C LEU A 264 2.97 -5.42 21.99
N ARG A 265 2.81 -4.21 21.44
CA ARG A 265 3.07 -2.94 22.15
C ARG A 265 1.82 -2.16 22.58
N GLY A 266 0.65 -2.51 22.06
CA GLY A 266 -0.58 -1.74 22.30
C GLY A 266 -0.72 -0.45 21.51
N ASN A 267 0.15 -0.21 20.52
CA ASN A 267 0.00 0.90 19.60
C ASN A 267 -1.36 0.80 18.89
N VAL A 268 -2.13 1.88 18.92
CA VAL A 268 -3.45 1.94 18.31
C VAL A 268 -3.40 2.77 17.03
N SER A 269 -3.97 2.22 15.96
CA SER A 269 -4.31 2.98 14.78
C SER A 269 -5.80 2.86 14.50
N ALA A 270 -6.47 4.01 14.46
CA ALA A 270 -7.90 4.09 14.27
C ALA A 270 -8.25 5.34 13.45
N PRO A 271 -9.41 5.37 12.78
CA PRO A 271 -9.86 6.55 12.07
C PRO A 271 -10.05 7.73 13.03
N ARG A 272 -9.78 8.94 12.53
CA ARG A 272 -10.02 10.18 13.29
C ARG A 272 -11.52 10.44 13.35
N LEU A 273 -12.10 10.27 14.53
CA LEU A 273 -13.51 10.52 14.84
C LEU A 273 -13.59 11.75 15.73
N TYR A 274 -14.51 12.66 15.43
CA TYR A 274 -14.57 13.98 16.08
C TYR A 274 -15.55 13.95 17.25
N ASN A 275 -15.32 14.76 18.28
CA ASN A 275 -16.35 14.98 19.29
C ASN A 275 -17.40 15.96 18.74
N PRO A 276 -18.65 15.51 18.53
CA PRO A 276 -19.66 16.36 17.91
C PRO A 276 -20.01 17.57 18.78
N GLU A 277 -20.00 17.44 20.12
CA GLU A 277 -20.24 18.57 21.01
C GLU A 277 -19.10 19.59 20.99
N ALA A 278 -17.84 19.14 20.99
CA ALA A 278 -16.70 20.04 20.96
C ALA A 278 -16.68 20.85 19.66
N VAL A 279 -16.94 20.19 18.52
CA VAL A 279 -17.05 20.86 17.22
C VAL A 279 -18.21 21.85 17.20
N ALA A 280 -19.37 21.47 17.75
CA ALA A 280 -20.54 22.33 17.85
C ALA A 280 -20.27 23.59 18.71
N ARG A 281 -19.63 23.43 19.88
CA ARG A 281 -19.24 24.55 20.75
C ARG A 281 -18.25 25.49 20.08
N ILE A 282 -17.29 24.97 19.33
CA ILE A 282 -16.33 25.79 18.57
C ILE A 282 -17.01 26.55 17.43
N ALA A 283 -17.92 25.90 16.70
CA ALA A 283 -18.68 26.56 15.64
C ALA A 283 -19.55 27.71 16.20
N ALA A 284 -20.26 27.48 17.31
CA ALA A 284 -21.03 28.51 18.00
C ALA A 284 -20.12 29.63 18.55
N GLY A 285 -18.99 29.27 19.18
CA GLY A 285 -18.01 30.24 19.66
C GLY A 285 -17.42 31.11 18.54
N ALA A 286 -17.12 30.51 17.39
CA ALA A 286 -16.64 31.24 16.21
C ALA A 286 -17.69 32.25 15.69
N THR A 287 -18.97 31.88 15.68
CA THR A 287 -20.03 32.84 15.34
C THR A 287 -20.14 33.98 16.35
N PHE A 288 -19.95 33.70 17.63
CA PHE A 288 -19.96 34.73 18.66
C PHE A 288 -18.77 35.69 18.52
N VAL A 289 -17.56 35.17 18.27
CA VAL A 289 -16.36 35.99 18.02
C VAL A 289 -16.52 36.85 16.76
N THR A 290 -17.09 36.27 15.69
CA THR A 290 -17.38 37.01 14.45
C THR A 290 -18.40 38.12 14.68
N ALA A 291 -19.45 37.84 15.45
CA ALA A 291 -20.43 38.84 15.85
C ALA A 291 -19.81 39.97 16.69
N LEU A 292 -18.91 39.65 17.62
CA LEU A 292 -18.18 40.64 18.42
C LEU A 292 -17.29 41.54 17.55
N ALA A 293 -16.60 40.96 16.57
CA ALA A 293 -15.78 41.69 15.61
C ALA A 293 -16.63 42.66 14.76
N LEU A 294 -17.77 42.19 14.25
CA LEU A 294 -18.72 43.03 13.50
C LEU A 294 -19.31 44.13 14.38
N ALA A 295 -19.62 43.85 15.64
CA ALA A 295 -20.08 44.85 16.60
C ALA A 295 -19.04 45.96 16.80
N ARG A 296 -17.76 45.60 16.91
CA ARG A 296 -16.65 46.56 17.03
C ARG A 296 -16.45 47.41 15.77
N MET A 297 -16.88 46.93 14.61
CA MET A 297 -16.88 47.68 13.34
C MET A 297 -18.17 48.51 13.12
N GLY A 298 -19.05 48.62 14.12
CA GLY A 298 -20.25 49.46 14.04
C GLY A 298 -21.50 48.75 13.52
N ALA A 299 -21.52 47.42 13.40
CA ALA A 299 -22.73 46.71 12.96
C ALA A 299 -23.90 46.86 13.95
N VAL A 300 -23.62 47.05 15.25
CA VAL A 300 -24.66 47.22 16.29
C VAL A 300 -25.47 48.50 16.07
N THR A 301 -24.86 49.58 15.55
CA THR A 301 -25.57 50.83 15.28
C THR A 301 -26.50 50.75 14.07
N VAL A 302 -26.26 49.78 13.16
CA VAL A 302 -27.08 49.56 11.96
C VAL A 302 -28.29 48.66 12.24
N PHE A 303 -28.11 47.61 13.06
CA PHE A 303 -29.15 46.59 13.29
C PHE A 303 -29.88 46.71 14.65
N GLY A 304 -29.40 47.58 15.55
CA GLY A 304 -30.07 47.88 16.81
C GLY A 304 -30.34 46.65 17.70
N ALA A 305 -31.49 46.62 18.36
CA ALA A 305 -31.88 45.56 19.30
C ALA A 305 -32.05 44.16 18.68
N THR A 306 -32.09 44.05 17.35
CA THR A 306 -32.23 42.75 16.66
C THR A 306 -30.91 41.99 16.54
N PHE A 307 -29.78 42.69 16.62
CA PHE A 307 -28.43 42.11 16.50
C PHE A 307 -28.13 41.01 17.54
N PRO A 308 -28.39 41.18 18.86
CA PRO A 308 -28.17 40.11 19.85
C PRO A 308 -29.07 38.88 19.62
N LEU A 309 -30.32 39.09 19.19
CA LEU A 309 -31.24 37.98 18.88
C LEU A 309 -30.79 37.22 17.62
N ALA A 310 -30.40 37.94 16.57
CA ALA A 310 -29.90 37.34 15.34
C ALA A 310 -28.59 36.56 15.57
N THR A 311 -27.70 37.08 16.42
CA THR A 311 -26.44 36.41 16.76
C THR A 311 -26.67 35.15 17.62
N ALA A 312 -27.60 35.18 18.57
CA ALA A 312 -28.00 34.00 19.34
C ALA A 312 -28.62 32.91 18.43
N ALA A 313 -29.53 33.29 17.53
CA ALA A 313 -30.10 32.37 16.54
C ALA A 313 -29.03 31.78 15.60
N SER A 314 -28.10 32.60 15.13
CA SER A 314 -26.97 32.15 14.28
C SER A 314 -26.02 31.21 15.01
N ALA A 315 -25.78 31.46 16.31
CA ALA A 315 -24.95 30.60 17.14
C ALA A 315 -25.60 29.23 17.37
N LEU A 316 -26.91 29.18 17.62
CA LEU A 316 -27.66 27.93 17.70
C LEU A 316 -27.64 27.17 16.37
N ALA A 317 -27.89 27.85 15.26
CA ALA A 317 -27.82 27.23 13.93
C ALA A 317 -26.41 26.67 13.65
N SER A 318 -25.36 27.41 14.02
CA SER A 318 -23.97 26.98 13.86
C SER A 318 -23.57 25.85 14.81
N TYR A 319 -24.14 25.81 16.01
CA TYR A 319 -24.00 24.69 16.93
C TYR A 319 -24.54 23.40 16.32
N TYR A 320 -25.81 23.39 15.89
CA TYR A 320 -26.42 22.22 15.26
C TYR A 320 -25.74 21.85 13.93
N GLY A 321 -25.35 22.84 13.13
CA GLY A 321 -24.58 22.63 11.90
C GLY A 321 -23.22 21.98 12.16
N GLY A 322 -22.49 22.45 13.17
CA GLY A 322 -21.21 21.88 13.60
C GLY A 322 -21.37 20.45 14.14
N PHE A 323 -22.39 20.19 14.95
CA PHE A 323 -22.73 18.87 15.46
C PHE A 323 -23.01 17.88 14.33
N TRP A 324 -23.88 18.26 13.39
CA TRP A 324 -24.24 17.44 12.23
C TRP A 324 -23.05 17.19 11.31
N ALA A 325 -22.25 18.22 11.02
CA ALA A 325 -21.05 18.08 10.21
C ALA A 325 -20.02 17.13 10.86
N ALA A 326 -19.81 17.21 12.17
CA ALA A 326 -18.87 16.34 12.88
C ALA A 326 -19.20 14.85 12.77
N GLN A 327 -20.50 14.50 12.74
CA GLN A 327 -20.95 13.12 12.53
C GLN A 327 -20.75 12.65 11.08
N ARG A 328 -20.97 13.52 10.08
CA ARG A 328 -20.95 13.17 8.65
C ARG A 328 -19.54 13.20 8.02
N ILE A 329 -18.64 14.05 8.51
CA ILE A 329 -17.30 14.27 7.94
C ILE A 329 -16.48 12.97 7.81
N PRO A 330 -16.42 12.07 8.81
CA PRO A 330 -15.67 10.82 8.69
C PRO A 330 -16.15 9.96 7.51
N ALA A 331 -17.47 9.79 7.35
CA ALA A 331 -18.08 9.05 6.25
C ALA A 331 -17.80 9.69 4.89
N TRP A 332 -17.91 11.02 4.80
CA TRP A 332 -17.56 11.78 3.60
C TRP A 332 -16.08 11.61 3.22
N ARG A 333 -15.17 11.60 4.19
CA ARG A 333 -13.73 11.38 3.92
C ARG A 333 -13.42 9.98 3.41
N VAL A 334 -14.13 8.97 3.86
CA VAL A 334 -13.97 7.59 3.37
C VAL A 334 -14.47 7.49 1.93
N SER A 335 -15.69 7.97 1.67
CA SER A 335 -16.28 7.95 0.32
C SER A 335 -15.51 8.81 -0.69
N TYR A 336 -15.04 10.00 -0.29
CA TYR A 336 -14.21 10.86 -1.13
C TYR A 336 -12.90 10.19 -1.54
N ARG A 337 -12.21 9.52 -0.61
CA ARG A 337 -10.99 8.75 -0.90
C ARG A 337 -11.25 7.60 -1.87
N ARG A 338 -12.37 6.90 -1.73
CA ARG A 338 -12.79 5.84 -2.66
C ARG A 338 -12.95 6.39 -4.07
N ARG A 339 -13.64 7.52 -4.23
CA ARG A 339 -13.81 8.20 -5.53
C ARG A 339 -12.48 8.64 -6.13
N GLN A 340 -11.55 9.18 -5.33
CA GLN A 340 -10.23 9.56 -5.83
C GLN A 340 -9.42 8.35 -6.32
N GLN A 341 -9.48 7.22 -5.62
CA GLN A 341 -8.85 5.98 -6.07
C GLN A 341 -9.50 5.48 -7.37
N GLU A 342 -10.82 5.51 -7.47
CA GLU A 342 -11.54 5.16 -8.70
C GLU A 342 -11.17 6.09 -9.86
N GLN A 343 -11.05 7.40 -9.64
CA GLN A 343 -10.61 8.37 -10.65
C GLN A 343 -9.16 8.14 -11.08
N ARG A 344 -8.25 7.85 -10.14
CA ARG A 344 -6.87 7.47 -10.45
C ARG A 344 -6.79 6.16 -11.23
N MET A 345 -7.60 5.17 -10.86
CA MET A 345 -7.73 3.93 -11.63
C MET A 345 -8.24 4.23 -13.04
N LYS A 346 -9.26 5.08 -13.19
CA LYS A 346 -9.80 5.50 -14.49
C LYS A 346 -8.80 6.31 -15.32
N ALA A 347 -7.99 7.16 -14.71
CA ALA A 347 -6.92 7.91 -15.38
C ALA A 347 -5.80 6.96 -15.85
N ASN A 348 -5.31 6.07 -14.97
CA ASN A 348 -4.34 5.02 -15.32
C ASN A 348 -4.90 3.96 -16.28
N LEU A 349 -6.22 3.91 -16.47
CA LEU A 349 -6.94 3.09 -17.44
C LEU A 349 -7.13 3.83 -18.78
N GLY A 350 -7.22 5.15 -18.74
CA GLY A 350 -7.51 6.05 -19.85
C GLY A 350 -6.26 6.54 -20.57
N ASP A 351 -5.09 6.53 -19.92
CA ASP A 351 -3.81 6.88 -20.56
C ASP A 351 -3.37 5.89 -21.65
N ASP A 352 -3.86 4.64 -21.62
CA ASP A 352 -3.64 3.69 -22.72
C ASP A 352 -4.33 4.14 -24.04
N ASN A 353 -5.31 5.06 -23.95
CA ASN A 353 -6.01 5.61 -25.11
C ASN A 353 -5.66 7.09 -25.40
N ALA A 354 -4.83 7.73 -24.57
CA ALA A 354 -4.56 9.17 -24.65
C ALA A 354 -3.14 9.54 -25.15
N SER A 355 -2.38 8.59 -25.68
CA SER A 355 -1.17 8.89 -26.47
C SER A 355 -1.49 9.06 -27.97
N SER A 356 -2.33 10.03 -28.33
CA SER A 356 -2.39 10.49 -29.73
C SER A 356 -2.68 11.98 -29.93
N THR A 357 -2.91 12.77 -28.87
CA THR A 357 -3.25 14.19 -29.05
C THR A 357 -2.60 15.12 -28.01
N GLY A 358 -1.27 15.06 -27.91
CA GLY A 358 -0.48 16.04 -27.17
C GLY A 358 0.73 16.46 -27.99
N LYS A 359 0.73 17.68 -28.53
CA LYS A 359 1.83 18.27 -29.30
C LYS A 359 3.12 18.31 -28.47
N GLN A 360 3.94 17.26 -28.54
CA GLN A 360 5.35 17.30 -28.19
C GLN A 360 6.16 17.37 -29.50
N LYS A 361 6.78 18.54 -29.76
CA LYS A 361 7.84 18.69 -30.75
C LYS A 361 9.01 17.78 -30.33
N LYS A 362 8.99 16.52 -30.79
CA LYS A 362 10.13 15.61 -30.69
C LYS A 362 10.98 15.77 -31.96
N SER A 363 12.27 16.01 -31.74
CA SER A 363 13.32 16.03 -32.75
C SER A 363 13.18 14.83 -33.70
N LYS A 364 13.25 15.07 -35.02
CA LYS A 364 13.09 14.04 -36.07
C LYS A 364 14.14 12.92 -35.99
N THR A 365 15.23 13.10 -35.25
CA THR A 365 16.35 12.15 -35.19
C THR A 365 16.05 10.96 -34.27
N ASP A 366 15.41 11.16 -33.12
CA ASP A 366 15.17 10.08 -32.13
C ASP A 366 14.08 9.09 -32.58
N SER A 367 13.16 9.56 -33.42
CA SER A 367 12.06 8.74 -33.96
C SER A 367 12.51 7.72 -35.01
N ALA A 368 13.65 7.93 -35.66
CA ALA A 368 14.22 6.96 -36.59
C ALA A 368 14.98 5.85 -35.85
N GLU A 369 15.61 6.16 -34.71
CA GLU A 369 16.29 5.17 -33.86
C GLU A 369 15.31 4.35 -33.02
N TRP A 370 14.28 4.96 -32.43
CA TRP A 370 13.22 4.22 -31.73
C TRP A 370 12.45 3.27 -32.65
N LYS A 371 12.17 3.68 -33.89
CA LYS A 371 11.53 2.81 -34.89
C LYS A 371 12.45 1.68 -35.35
N ARG A 372 13.77 1.91 -35.40
CA ARG A 372 14.75 0.86 -35.73
C ARG A 372 14.94 -0.13 -34.59
N ALA A 373 14.86 0.32 -33.34
CA ALA A 373 14.93 -0.53 -32.15
C ALA A 373 13.65 -1.36 -31.94
N GLN A 374 12.46 -0.78 -32.13
CA GLN A 374 11.19 -1.53 -32.07
C GLN A 374 11.12 -2.62 -33.16
N HIS A 375 11.55 -2.32 -34.39
CA HIS A 375 11.58 -3.31 -35.48
C HIS A 375 12.78 -4.27 -35.46
N ALA A 376 13.74 -4.08 -34.56
CA ALA A 376 14.85 -5.03 -34.36
C ALA A 376 14.47 -6.16 -33.39
N ASP A 377 13.65 -5.87 -32.38
CA ASP A 377 13.11 -6.88 -31.46
C ASP A 377 11.88 -7.60 -32.04
N ASP A 378 11.06 -6.94 -32.86
CA ASP A 378 9.86 -7.54 -33.51
C ASP A 378 10.19 -8.64 -34.55
N LYS A 379 11.44 -8.77 -34.99
CA LYS A 379 11.82 -9.83 -35.96
C LYS A 379 11.97 -11.21 -35.32
N ASN A 380 11.97 -11.31 -34.00
CA ASN A 380 11.97 -12.61 -33.30
C ASN A 380 10.57 -13.06 -32.87
N ASP A 381 9.55 -12.19 -32.99
CA ASP A 381 8.15 -12.49 -32.65
C ASP A 381 7.26 -12.46 -33.91
N ALA A 382 7.64 -13.26 -34.92
CA ALA A 382 6.61 -13.80 -35.80
C ALA A 382 5.54 -14.49 -34.92
N PRO A 383 4.23 -14.41 -35.26
CA PRO A 383 3.18 -15.06 -34.48
C PRO A 383 3.49 -16.54 -34.38
N ASN A 384 4.01 -16.95 -33.22
CA ASN A 384 4.40 -18.32 -32.99
C ASN A 384 3.08 -19.11 -32.97
N PRO A 385 2.82 -20.02 -33.94
CA PRO A 385 1.55 -20.75 -34.00
C PRO A 385 1.42 -21.79 -32.88
N HIS A 386 2.43 -21.87 -32.02
CA HIS A 386 2.54 -22.84 -30.95
C HIS A 386 2.12 -22.20 -29.62
N PRO A 387 1.14 -22.78 -28.90
CA PRO A 387 0.72 -22.29 -27.60
C PRO A 387 1.93 -22.31 -26.64
N ASN A 388 2.10 -21.22 -25.86
CA ASN A 388 3.08 -21.20 -24.78
C ASN A 388 2.83 -22.43 -23.89
N PRO A 389 3.82 -23.34 -23.69
CA PRO A 389 3.62 -24.56 -22.88
C PRO A 389 3.12 -24.28 -21.46
N GLN A 390 3.30 -23.04 -20.99
CA GLN A 390 2.94 -22.58 -19.64
C GLN A 390 1.58 -21.86 -19.56
N ASP A 391 0.91 -21.59 -20.69
CA ASP A 391 -0.42 -20.97 -20.75
C ASP A 391 -1.20 -21.53 -21.97
N PRO A 392 -1.63 -22.81 -21.92
CA PRO A 392 -2.11 -23.57 -23.10
C PRO A 392 -3.36 -22.98 -23.75
N LYS A 393 -4.16 -22.21 -23.00
CA LYS A 393 -5.35 -21.48 -23.53
C LYS A 393 -5.19 -19.95 -23.48
N GLY A 394 -4.00 -19.44 -23.14
CA GLY A 394 -3.74 -18.01 -23.09
C GLY A 394 -4.49 -17.25 -21.98
N TYR A 395 -4.92 -17.90 -20.90
CA TYR A 395 -5.78 -17.25 -19.88
C TYR A 395 -5.04 -16.21 -19.04
N TYR A 396 -3.76 -16.45 -18.72
CA TYR A 396 -2.95 -15.48 -18.01
C TYR A 396 -2.66 -14.26 -18.90
N LYS A 397 -2.35 -14.50 -20.18
CA LYS A 397 -2.18 -13.45 -21.19
C LYS A 397 -3.48 -12.65 -21.42
N ALA A 398 -4.63 -13.33 -21.46
CA ALA A 398 -5.95 -12.72 -21.63
C ALA A 398 -6.39 -11.86 -20.45
N LEU A 399 -5.88 -12.10 -19.24
CA LEU A 399 -6.06 -11.21 -18.09
C LEU A 399 -4.94 -10.17 -17.94
N GLY A 400 -3.79 -10.38 -18.58
CA GLY A 400 -2.61 -9.53 -18.46
C GLY A 400 -1.95 -9.64 -17.10
N VAL A 401 -1.99 -10.82 -16.50
CA VAL A 401 -1.45 -11.08 -15.16
C VAL A 401 -0.42 -12.21 -15.24
N SER A 402 0.58 -12.14 -14.34
CA SER A 402 1.57 -13.22 -14.21
C SER A 402 0.92 -14.52 -13.72
N ARG A 403 1.54 -15.66 -14.04
CA ARG A 403 1.16 -16.97 -13.47
C ARG A 403 1.26 -16.98 -11.94
N PHE A 404 2.05 -16.09 -11.34
CA PHE A 404 2.18 -15.95 -9.88
C PHE A 404 1.22 -14.93 -9.26
N ALA A 405 0.28 -14.39 -10.05
CA ALA A 405 -0.67 -13.41 -9.57
C ALA A 405 -1.60 -13.97 -8.49
N SER A 406 -1.94 -13.15 -7.50
CA SER A 406 -2.88 -13.54 -6.44
C SER A 406 -4.31 -13.66 -6.98
N THR A 407 -5.21 -14.38 -6.29
CA THR A 407 -6.63 -14.47 -6.68
C THR A 407 -7.31 -13.10 -6.71
N ASN A 408 -6.87 -12.19 -5.84
CA ASN A 408 -7.35 -10.81 -5.78
C ASN A 408 -6.86 -9.98 -6.97
N GLU A 409 -5.61 -10.16 -7.41
CA GLU A 409 -5.08 -9.54 -8.62
C GLU A 409 -5.80 -10.03 -9.88
N ILE A 410 -6.03 -11.34 -10.00
CA ILE A 410 -6.83 -11.93 -11.08
C ILE A 410 -8.22 -11.29 -11.13
N LYS A 411 -8.85 -11.09 -9.97
CA LYS A 411 -10.16 -10.41 -9.85
C LYS A 411 -10.09 -8.92 -10.15
N ALA A 412 -9.00 -8.24 -9.78
CA ALA A 412 -8.79 -6.83 -10.08
C ALA A 412 -8.55 -6.61 -11.58
N ALA A 413 -7.67 -7.40 -12.19
CA ALA A 413 -7.37 -7.39 -13.61
C ALA A 413 -8.58 -7.74 -14.47
N PHE A 414 -9.37 -8.76 -14.06
CA PHE A 414 -10.64 -9.09 -14.69
C PHE A 414 -11.58 -7.88 -14.69
N ARG A 415 -11.81 -7.24 -13.52
CA ARG A 415 -12.67 -6.05 -13.44
C ARG A 415 -12.16 -4.91 -14.32
N LYS A 416 -10.84 -4.69 -14.32
CA LYS A 416 -10.16 -3.65 -15.11
C LYS A 416 -10.40 -3.87 -16.62
N ARG A 417 -10.18 -5.10 -17.12
CA ARG A 417 -10.37 -5.45 -18.53
C ARG A 417 -11.84 -5.58 -18.93
N ALA A 418 -12.69 -6.12 -18.05
CA ALA A 418 -14.13 -6.25 -18.29
C ALA A 418 -14.81 -4.89 -18.46
N MET A 419 -14.37 -3.86 -17.71
CA MET A 419 -14.85 -2.49 -17.90
C MET A 419 -14.42 -1.91 -19.26
N LYS A 420 -13.19 -2.23 -19.73
CA LYS A 420 -12.71 -1.79 -21.05
C LYS A 420 -13.43 -2.49 -22.20
N LEU A 421 -13.74 -3.78 -22.06
CA LEU A 421 -14.33 -4.63 -23.09
C LEU A 421 -15.87 -4.73 -23.01
N HIS A 422 -16.51 -3.98 -22.10
CA HIS A 422 -17.96 -4.05 -21.92
C HIS A 422 -18.68 -3.57 -23.19
N PRO A 423 -19.71 -4.28 -23.68
CA PRO A 423 -20.41 -3.92 -24.91
C PRO A 423 -21.05 -2.53 -24.86
N ASP A 424 -21.40 -2.03 -23.68
CA ASP A 424 -21.91 -0.66 -23.49
C ASP A 424 -20.85 0.43 -23.70
N VAL A 425 -19.56 0.09 -23.57
CA VAL A 425 -18.44 1.05 -23.71
C VAL A 425 -17.87 1.02 -25.13
N VAL A 426 -17.77 -0.15 -25.76
CA VAL A 426 -17.11 -0.34 -27.06
C VAL A 426 -18.12 -0.44 -28.22
N GLY A 427 -19.41 -0.61 -27.94
CA GLY A 427 -20.45 -0.86 -28.95
C GLY A 427 -20.47 -2.32 -29.41
N ARG A 428 -21.67 -2.83 -29.74
CA ARG A 428 -21.93 -4.27 -29.99
C ARG A 428 -21.17 -4.84 -31.21
N SER A 429 -20.74 -4.00 -32.17
CA SER A 429 -20.00 -4.40 -33.37
C SER A 429 -18.48 -4.48 -33.17
N ALA A 430 -17.90 -3.71 -32.24
CA ALA A 430 -16.46 -3.72 -31.95
C ALA A 430 -16.09 -4.63 -30.76
N ALA A 431 -17.06 -5.15 -30.02
CA ALA A 431 -16.85 -6.13 -28.95
C ALA A 431 -16.27 -7.48 -29.41
N LYS A 432 -16.25 -7.77 -30.72
CA LYS A 432 -15.61 -8.94 -31.36
C LYS A 432 -14.21 -8.67 -31.94
N ALA A 433 -13.77 -7.42 -31.90
CA ALA A 433 -12.49 -6.98 -32.45
C ALA A 433 -11.89 -5.95 -31.49
N SER A 434 -11.47 -6.42 -30.31
CA SER A 434 -10.70 -5.58 -29.41
C SER A 434 -9.32 -5.29 -29.99
N THR A 435 -8.78 -4.12 -29.68
CA THR A 435 -7.45 -3.63 -30.13
C THR A 435 -6.29 -4.59 -29.79
N ASP A 436 -6.51 -5.53 -28.85
CA ASP A 436 -5.52 -6.49 -28.36
C ASP A 436 -5.85 -7.96 -28.71
N GLY A 437 -6.91 -8.23 -29.50
CA GLY A 437 -7.30 -9.58 -29.93
C GLY A 437 -7.90 -10.48 -28.84
N VAL A 438 -8.36 -9.91 -27.72
CA VAL A 438 -8.98 -10.64 -26.60
C VAL A 438 -10.47 -10.32 -26.48
N ASP A 439 -11.31 -11.33 -26.69
CA ASP A 439 -12.76 -11.20 -26.55
C ASP A 439 -13.23 -11.26 -25.10
N MET A 440 -14.37 -10.62 -24.80
CA MET A 440 -15.01 -10.68 -23.48
C MET A 440 -15.36 -12.13 -23.07
N ALA A 441 -15.64 -13.01 -24.04
CA ALA A 441 -15.86 -14.43 -23.79
C ALA A 441 -14.59 -15.12 -23.25
N THR A 442 -13.45 -14.86 -23.88
CA THR A 442 -12.14 -15.38 -23.46
C THR A 442 -11.74 -14.82 -22.09
N LEU A 443 -12.02 -13.53 -21.83
CA LEU A 443 -11.78 -12.90 -20.54
C LEU A 443 -12.61 -13.55 -19.41
N ASN A 444 -13.89 -13.83 -19.68
CA ASN A 444 -14.78 -14.51 -18.73
C ASN A 444 -14.33 -15.96 -18.48
N ALA A 445 -13.95 -16.70 -19.52
CA ALA A 445 -13.43 -18.07 -19.39
C ALA A 445 -12.13 -18.09 -18.57
N ALA A 446 -11.20 -17.19 -18.86
CA ALA A 446 -9.96 -17.03 -18.11
C ALA A 446 -10.24 -16.76 -16.62
N TYR A 447 -11.16 -15.85 -16.30
CA TYR A 447 -11.51 -15.55 -14.91
C TYR A 447 -12.18 -16.73 -14.19
N GLN A 448 -13.07 -17.47 -14.86
CA GLN A 448 -13.73 -18.63 -14.25
C GLN A 448 -12.76 -19.74 -13.85
N VAL A 449 -11.73 -19.96 -14.68
CA VAL A 449 -10.69 -20.97 -14.45
C VAL A 449 -9.69 -20.48 -13.40
N LEU A 450 -9.16 -19.27 -13.56
CA LEU A 450 -8.06 -18.76 -12.74
C LEU A 450 -8.49 -18.26 -11.35
N ARG A 451 -9.76 -17.85 -11.16
CA ARG A 451 -10.26 -17.38 -9.84
C ARG A 451 -10.29 -18.48 -8.79
N ARG A 452 -10.58 -19.73 -9.18
CA ARG A 452 -10.73 -20.85 -8.23
C ARG A 452 -9.41 -21.60 -8.09
N PRO A 453 -8.81 -21.70 -6.88
CA PRO A 453 -7.51 -22.35 -6.68
C PRO A 453 -7.44 -23.77 -7.26
N ALA A 454 -8.47 -24.59 -7.08
CA ALA A 454 -8.53 -25.95 -7.61
C ALA A 454 -8.57 -26.00 -9.14
N LYS A 455 -9.33 -25.11 -9.81
CA LYS A 455 -9.41 -25.06 -11.28
C LYS A 455 -8.14 -24.48 -11.90
N ARG A 456 -7.54 -23.49 -11.24
CA ARG A 456 -6.25 -22.93 -11.61
C ARG A 456 -5.15 -23.97 -11.51
N PHE A 457 -5.13 -24.78 -10.45
CA PHE A 457 -4.16 -25.87 -10.31
C PHE A 457 -4.28 -26.91 -11.44
N LYS A 458 -5.50 -27.34 -11.77
CA LYS A 458 -5.76 -28.22 -12.91
C LYS A 458 -5.30 -27.63 -14.25
N TYR A 459 -5.60 -26.34 -14.46
CA TYR A 459 -5.15 -25.60 -15.64
C TYR A 459 -3.61 -25.52 -15.74
N ASP A 460 -2.96 -25.22 -14.62
CA ASP A 460 -1.51 -25.07 -14.48
C ASP A 460 -0.74 -26.40 -14.58
N SER A 461 -1.40 -27.52 -14.29
CA SER A 461 -0.86 -28.88 -14.39
C SER A 461 -1.13 -29.53 -15.75
N GLY A 462 -1.84 -28.85 -16.65
CA GLY A 462 -2.22 -29.38 -17.97
C GLY A 462 -3.35 -30.41 -17.92
N GLU A 463 -3.94 -30.65 -16.75
CA GLU A 463 -5.08 -31.55 -16.54
C GLU A 463 -6.38 -30.78 -16.85
N THR A 464 -6.60 -30.45 -18.13
CA THR A 464 -7.86 -29.85 -18.56
C THR A 464 -8.89 -30.93 -18.85
N ASP A 465 -10.08 -30.83 -18.22
CA ASP A 465 -11.28 -31.56 -18.62
C ASP A 465 -11.53 -31.28 -20.13
N LEU A 466 -11.44 -32.31 -20.97
CA LEU A 466 -11.96 -32.33 -22.34
C LEU A 466 -13.49 -32.39 -22.32
#